data_AF-A0A973I5L9-F1
#
_entry.id   AF-A0A973I5L9-F1
#
_cell.length_a   1.000
_cell.length_b   1.000
_cell.length_c   1.000
_cell.angle_alpha   90.00
_cell.angle_beta   90.00
_cell.angle_gamma   90.00
#
_symmetry.space_group_name_H-M   'P 1'
#
loop_
_entity.id
_entity.type
_entity.pdbx_description
1 polymer ?
#
loop_
_entity_poly.entity_id
_entity_poly.type
_entity_poly.pdbx_seq_one_letter_code
_entity_poly.pdbx_strand_id
1 'polypeptide(L)' 'MKMAELHSEIQSGILDYLLNHPNESACLQVIYADWLENESVPFNIEQVQTALDRLVEHGELTRSRDSYSL' A
#
# COMPACT_ATOMS: atom_id res chain seq x y z
N MET A 1 19.36 0.46 -5.86
CA MET A 1 18.07 -0.25 -5.84
C MET A 1 17.37 0.04 -7.15
N LYS A 2 16.95 -0.98 -7.91
CA LYS A 2 16.18 -0.77 -9.14
C LYS A 2 14.74 -0.39 -8.77
N MET A 3 14.11 0.48 -9.56
CA MET A 3 12.73 0.92 -9.36
C MET A 3 11.74 -0.25 -9.18
N ALA A 4 11.96 -1.37 -9.86
CA ALA A 4 11.12 -2.57 -9.73
C ALA A 4 11.19 -3.22 -8.33
N GLU A 5 12.38 -3.27 -7.72
CA GLU A 5 12.56 -3.83 -6.37
C GLU A 5 11.86 -2.96 -5.33
N LEU A 6 11.91 -1.64 -5.53
CA LEU A 6 11.29 -0.64 -4.67
C LEU A 6 9.75 -0.75 -4.69
N HIS A 7 9.16 -1.00 -5.86
CA HIS A 7 7.72 -1.26 -5.93
C HIS A 7 7.32 -2.58 -5.26
N SER A 8 8.13 -3.64 -5.36
CA SER A 8 7.84 -4.90 -4.69
C SER A 8 7.92 -4.80 -3.16
N GLU A 9 8.84 -4.01 -2.61
CA GLU A 9 8.90 -3.73 -1.16
C GLU A 9 7.65 -2.99 -0.68
N ILE A 10 7.27 -1.89 -1.37
CA ILE A 10 6.06 -1.13 -1.03
C ILE A 10 4.82 -2.04 -1.10
N GLN A 11 4.70 -2.85 -2.14
CA GLN A 11 3.58 -3.79 -2.29
C GLN A 11 3.52 -4.80 -1.15
N SER A 12 4.66 -5.39 -0.79
CA SER A 12 4.73 -6.37 0.29
C SER A 12 4.41 -5.74 1.65
N GLY A 13 4.92 -4.54 1.92
CA GLY A 13 4.64 -3.80 3.16
C GLY A 13 3.17 -3.41 3.30
N ILE A 14 2.53 -2.99 2.20
CA ILE A 14 1.09 -2.68 2.20
C ILE A 14 0.24 -3.94 2.45
N LEU A 15 0.60 -5.07 1.82
CA LEU A 15 -0.11 -6.33 2.05
C LEU A 15 0.04 -6.80 3.50
N ASP A 16 1.24 -6.72 4.07
CA ASP A 16 1.49 -7.07 5.48
C ASP A 16 0.69 -6.16 6.43
N TYR A 17 0.67 -4.85 6.15
CA TYR A 17 -0.14 -3.89 6.90
C TYR A 17 -1.63 -4.27 6.87
N LEU A 18 -2.21 -4.50 5.68
CA LEU A 18 -3.63 -4.85 5.55
C LEU A 18 -3.96 -6.23 6.15
N LEU A 19 -3.02 -7.18 6.12
CA LEU A 19 -3.16 -8.48 6.79
C LEU A 19 -3.24 -8.35 8.32
N ASN A 20 -2.47 -7.42 8.89
CA ASN A 20 -2.52 -7.12 10.32
C ASN A 20 -3.72 -6.23 10.70
N HIS A 21 -4.32 -5.55 9.72
CA HIS A 21 -5.46 -4.63 9.88
C HIS A 21 -6.69 -5.05 9.03
N PRO A 22 -7.20 -6.29 9.13
CA PRO A 22 -8.16 -6.87 8.18
C PRO A 22 -9.56 -6.23 8.23
N ASN A 23 -9.89 -5.48 9.29
CA ASN A 23 -11.17 -4.79 9.43
C ASN A 23 -11.09 -3.30 9.09
N GLU A 24 -9.89 -2.79 8.80
CA GLU A 24 -9.70 -1.39 8.45
C GLU A 24 -9.70 -1.26 6.93
N SER A 25 -10.81 -0.79 6.38
CA SER A 25 -10.82 -0.25 5.02
C SER A 25 -9.90 0.96 5.02
N ALA A 26 -8.66 0.78 4.60
CA ALA A 26 -7.65 1.81 4.72
C ALA A 26 -7.65 2.66 3.45
N CYS A 27 -7.92 3.95 3.61
CA CYS A 27 -7.76 4.92 2.53
C CYS A 27 -6.26 5.14 2.26
N LEU A 28 -5.90 5.57 1.04
CA LEU A 28 -4.51 5.87 0.67
C LEU A 28 -3.77 6.69 1.73
N GLN A 29 -4.44 7.70 2.31
CA GLN A 29 -3.85 8.58 3.31
C GLN A 29 -3.57 7.87 4.64
N VAL A 30 -4.41 6.92 5.05
CA VAL A 30 -4.21 6.11 6.26
C VAL A 30 -3.08 5.12 6.04
N ILE A 31 -3.11 4.39 4.92
CA ILE A 31 -2.01 3.51 4.53
C ILE A 31 -0.71 4.31 4.46
N TYR A 32 -0.71 5.47 3.80
CA TYR A 32 0.44 6.33 3.71
C TYR A 32 0.91 6.81 5.08
N ALA A 33 0.05 7.37 5.92
CA ALA A 33 0.43 7.92 7.22
C ALA A 33 0.90 6.84 8.21
N ASP A 34 0.11 5.79 8.42
CA ASP A 34 0.37 4.78 9.46
C ASP A 34 1.53 3.84 9.07
N TRP A 35 1.67 3.52 7.79
CA TRP A 35 2.78 2.70 7.29
C TRP A 35 4.10 3.48 7.23
N LEU A 36 4.11 4.74 6.74
CA LEU A 36 5.36 5.52 6.65
C LEU A 36 5.89 6.00 8.00
N GLU A 37 5.01 6.32 8.95
CA GLU A 37 5.47 6.68 10.30
C GLU A 37 6.19 5.51 10.98
N ASN A 38 5.80 4.26 10.67
CA ASN A 38 6.45 3.07 11.23
C ASN A 38 7.73 2.66 10.48
N GLU A 39 7.76 2.72 9.14
CA GLU A 39 8.90 2.19 8.38
C GLU A 39 10.01 3.22 8.08
N SER A 40 9.80 4.52 8.35
CA SER A 40 10.81 5.59 8.13
C SER A 40 11.39 5.61 6.71
N VAL A 41 10.56 5.26 5.72
CA VAL A 41 11.03 5.10 4.33
C VAL A 41 10.79 6.38 3.53
N PRO A 42 11.71 6.82 2.65
CA PRO A 42 11.54 8.03 1.86
C PRO A 42 10.66 7.79 0.62
N PHE A 43 9.46 7.22 0.78
CA PHE A 43 8.53 7.04 -0.33
C PHE A 43 7.57 8.22 -0.44
N ASN A 44 7.25 8.61 -1.67
CA ASN A 44 6.24 9.63 -1.94
C ASN A 44 4.86 9.00 -2.12
N ILE A 45 3.81 9.79 -1.91
CA ILE A 45 2.42 9.31 -1.99
C ILE A 45 2.06 8.73 -3.36
N GLU A 46 2.70 9.22 -4.43
CA GLU A 46 2.51 8.73 -5.80
C GLU A 46 3.05 7.32 -6.00
N GLN A 47 4.19 6.98 -5.37
CA GLN A 47 4.73 5.61 -5.39
C GLN A 47 3.81 4.63 -4.64
N VAL A 48 3.25 5.05 -3.50
CA VAL A 48 2.29 4.26 -2.73
C VAL A 48 1.00 4.04 -3.52
N GLN A 49 0.46 5.09 -4.15
CA GLN A 49 -0.71 4.99 -5.02
C GLN A 49 -0.46 4.04 -6.20
N THR A 50 0.70 4.15 -6.86
CA THR A 50 1.07 3.26 -7.97
C THR A 50 1.19 1.80 -7.52
N ALA A 51 1.73 1.55 -6.33
CA ALA A 51 1.82 0.21 -5.76
C ALA A 51 0.44 -0.38 -5.46
N LEU A 52 -0.46 0.41 -4.87
CA LEU A 52 -1.84 0.04 -4.61
C LEU A 52 -2.61 -0.26 -5.90
N ASP A 53 -2.51 0.60 -6.92
CA ASP A 53 -3.19 0.37 -8.19
C ASP A 53 -2.72 -0.94 -8.85
N ARG A 54 -1.42 -1.26 -8.78
CA ARG A 54 -0.90 -2.55 -9.28
C ARG A 54 -1.41 -3.76 -8.49
N LEU A 55 -1.54 -3.64 -7.17
CA LEU A 55 -2.12 -4.71 -6.35
C LEU A 55 -3.58 -4.95 -6.72
N VAL A 56 -4.33 -3.89 -7.00
CA VAL A 56 -5.70 -3.98 -7.49
C VAL A 56 -5.75 -4.60 -8.89
N GLU A 57 -4.87 -4.19 -9.81
CA GLU A 57 -4.77 -4.78 -11.15
C GLU A 57 -4.43 -6.28 -11.12
N HIS A 58 -3.62 -6.71 -10.15
CA HIS A 58 -3.25 -8.11 -9.95
C HIS A 58 -4.32 -8.92 -9.20
N GLY A 59 -5.37 -8.27 -8.67
CA GLY A 59 -6.44 -8.93 -7.91
C GLY A 59 -6.06 -9.27 -6.46
N GLU A 60 -4.96 -8.71 -5.95
CA GLU A 60 -4.51 -8.83 -4.56
C GLU A 60 -5.31 -7.91 -3.63
N LEU A 61 -5.83 -6.79 -4.15
CA LEU A 61 -6.64 -5.83 -3.40
C LEU A 61 -7.95 -5.51 -4.10
N THR A 62 -8.99 -5.28 -3.30
CA THR A 62 -10.24 -4.68 -3.74
C THR A 62 -10.21 -3.18 -3.46
N ARG A 63 -10.45 -2.38 -4.51
CA ARG A 63 -10.60 -0.92 -4.39
C ARG A 63 -12.08 -0.53 -4.32
N SER A 64 -12.48 0.13 -3.23
CA SER A 64 -13.82 0.69 -3.05
C SER A 64 -13.74 2.19 -2.87
N ARG A 65 -14.18 2.95 -3.89
CA ARG A 65 -14.20 4.43 -4.01
C ARG A 65 -12.91 5.13 -3.56
N ASP A 66 -12.68 5.19 -2.25
CA ASP A 66 -11.57 5.88 -1.59
C ASP A 66 -10.74 4.96 -0.65
N SER A 67 -11.02 3.66 -0.62
CA SER A 67 -10.46 2.68 0.31
C SER A 67 -9.95 1.41 -0.39
N TYR A 68 -8.98 0.75 0.24
CA TYR A 68 -8.42 -0.52 -0.19
C TYR A 68 -8.63 -1.58 0.90
N SER A 69 -8.95 -2.80 0.48
CA SER A 69 -9.07 -3.95 1.37
C SER A 69 -8.54 -5.21 0.68
N LEU A 70 -8.13 -6.20 1.48
CA LEU A 70 -7.91 -7.57 1.01
C LEU A 70 -9.24 -8.25 0.62
#